data_AF-A0A6F9B8H8-F1
#
_entry.id   AF-A0A6F9B8H8-F1
#
_cell.length_a   1.000
_cell.length_b   1.000
_cell.length_c   1.000
_cell.angle_alpha   90.00
_cell.angle_beta   90.00
_cell.angle_gamma   90.00
#
_symmetry.space_group_name_H-M   'P 1'
#
loop_
_entity.id
_entity.type
_entity.pdbx_description
1 polymer ?
#
loop_
_entity_poly.entity_id
_entity_poly.type
_entity_poly.pdbx_seq_one_letter_code
_entity_poly.pdbx_strand_id
1 'polypeptide(L)'
;MEVVGPTVSGPWDYSLLCGLGSCVERSPSLLPEDDEGLPPLLITTGEEEGGGDLLVEERPAPCQILLLLEEGGPRPLTFVLNANLLTVGQREIVFILECLPEERSLPKDLFTLYLSIYQDAQRGKFVEELGNVAFTGSFLGSKEHGGVLFFSPTFQPLEGLCLPPQPFLCGLLIQRLEVPWAKVFPLRLLLRLGAEHGVYPSTLVSVRFRETVFRETGHTIMNLLADLRNYQYSLPAVEGLRIHMEMGHSYIDIPKSSFTEMLKVVNASNEHVISVGAGFSSEADSHLVCFQNDEGNYQSQANSQPGKTRTVTGASFVVFNGALKASSGFIAKSSIVEDGLMVQIPPETMEALRAALRGQTDFHIPCGKADGRELRDNITVRWVNWSAPVNAGVTSGVDGKPLEGVHSVRMQQNTEFELDGRTIRCTEVFYVLKTPDMSLSAVLPSCSVFQREMAVASCSALTPHLSVLSASGINSLALRVSTQTDMVEYQAGSGGRLLPQRYMNELDSALIPVIHGGSASVPQTAMDMEFLFYITHTI
;
A
#
# COMPACT_ATOMS: atom_id res chain seq x y z
N MET A 1 5.31 21.97 -34.08
CA MET A 1 6.23 20.84 -33.88
C MET A 1 7.31 21.32 -32.94
N GLU A 2 7.08 21.17 -31.64
CA GLU A 2 8.18 21.07 -30.68
C GLU A 2 8.37 19.58 -30.47
N VAL A 3 9.51 19.07 -30.91
CA VAL A 3 9.94 17.72 -30.61
C VAL A 3 10.33 17.75 -29.14
N VAL A 4 9.41 17.31 -28.28
CA VAL A 4 9.72 17.01 -26.88
C VAL A 4 10.78 15.91 -26.94
N GLY A 5 12.03 16.26 -26.62
CA GLY A 5 13.10 15.28 -26.46
C GLY A 5 12.74 14.26 -25.38
N PRO A 6 13.32 13.05 -25.41
CA PRO A 6 13.08 12.07 -24.36
C PRO A 6 13.45 12.66 -22.99
N THR A 7 12.58 12.47 -22.02
CA THR A 7 12.84 12.78 -20.61
C THR A 7 14.11 12.08 -20.17
N VAL A 8 15.06 12.85 -19.63
CA VAL A 8 16.29 12.35 -18.97
C VAL A 8 15.91 11.21 -18.02
N SER A 9 16.58 10.06 -18.13
CA SER A 9 16.38 8.90 -17.25
C SER A 9 16.66 9.31 -15.81
N GLY A 10 15.61 9.37 -14.99
CA GLY A 10 15.76 9.55 -13.55
C GLY A 10 16.44 8.34 -12.90
N PRO A 11 16.82 8.43 -11.62
CA PRO A 11 17.39 7.30 -10.86
C PRO A 11 16.44 6.08 -10.74
N TRP A 12 15.20 6.27 -11.18
CA TRP A 12 14.11 5.30 -11.15
C TRP A 12 14.00 4.47 -12.45
N ASP A 13 14.89 4.70 -13.42
CA ASP A 13 14.93 3.89 -14.62
C ASP A 13 15.51 2.51 -14.30
N TYR A 14 14.66 1.48 -14.35
CA TYR A 14 15.07 0.10 -14.15
C TYR A 14 16.20 -0.30 -15.11
N SER A 15 16.34 0.32 -16.29
CA SER A 15 17.45 0.04 -17.20
C SER A 15 18.83 0.22 -16.54
N LEU A 16 18.96 1.11 -15.54
CA LEU A 16 20.18 1.32 -14.76
C LEU A 16 20.61 0.08 -13.97
N LEU A 17 19.66 -0.79 -13.59
CA LEU A 17 19.97 -2.05 -12.90
C LEU A 17 20.69 -3.05 -13.81
N CYS A 18 20.58 -2.94 -15.13
CA CYS A 18 21.20 -3.88 -16.08
C CYS A 18 22.73 -3.89 -15.99
N GLY A 19 23.34 -2.73 -15.72
CA GLY A 19 24.79 -2.57 -15.56
C GLY A 19 25.27 -2.73 -14.11
N LEU A 20 24.40 -2.47 -13.14
CA LEU A 20 24.74 -2.38 -11.72
C LEU A 20 25.44 -3.65 -11.19
N GLY A 21 24.91 -4.84 -11.48
CA GLY A 21 25.47 -6.11 -10.99
C GLY A 21 26.83 -6.51 -11.59
N SER A 22 27.36 -5.72 -12.53
CA SER A 22 28.75 -5.81 -13.00
C SER A 22 29.68 -4.78 -12.35
N CYS A 23 29.13 -3.71 -11.76
CA CYS A 23 29.88 -2.62 -11.15
C CYS A 23 30.06 -2.77 -9.64
N VAL A 24 29.26 -3.60 -8.97
CA VAL A 24 29.32 -3.83 -7.51
C VAL A 24 29.47 -5.30 -7.15
N GLU A 25 29.96 -5.56 -5.94
CA GLU A 25 29.96 -6.90 -5.35
C GLU A 25 28.53 -7.46 -5.24
N ARG A 26 28.37 -8.75 -5.56
CA ARG A 26 27.10 -9.47 -5.43
C ARG A 26 26.96 -9.94 -3.99
N SER A 27 26.35 -9.09 -3.16
CA SER A 27 26.14 -9.33 -1.74
C SER A 27 24.70 -8.99 -1.35
N PRO A 28 24.11 -9.69 -0.36
CA PRO A 28 22.79 -9.34 0.17
C PRO A 28 22.76 -7.97 0.85
N SER A 29 23.93 -7.45 1.25
CA SER A 29 24.12 -6.12 1.80
C SER A 29 25.50 -5.57 1.41
N LEU A 30 25.51 -4.37 0.83
CA LEU A 30 26.71 -3.55 0.61
C LEU A 30 26.84 -2.44 1.67
N LEU A 31 25.97 -2.44 2.67
CA LEU A 31 26.11 -1.55 3.82
C LEU A 31 27.29 -2.01 4.69
N PRO A 32 28.31 -1.17 4.94
CA PRO A 32 29.44 -1.55 5.78
C PRO A 32 29.02 -1.84 7.22
N GLU A 33 29.75 -2.73 7.91
CA GLU A 33 29.48 -3.08 9.31
C GLU A 33 29.95 -2.00 10.30
N ASP A 34 30.88 -1.13 9.91
CA ASP A 34 31.40 -0.06 10.77
C ASP A 34 30.42 1.13 10.85
N ASP A 35 30.34 1.79 12.01
CA ASP A 35 29.31 2.80 12.30
C ASP A 35 29.32 4.01 11.35
N GLU A 36 30.49 4.37 10.82
CA GLU A 36 30.69 5.56 9.98
C GLU A 36 30.65 5.26 8.47
N GLY A 37 30.82 4.00 8.08
CA GLY A 37 30.88 3.57 6.70
C GLY A 37 29.55 3.74 5.96
N LEU A 38 29.62 4.32 4.77
CA LEU A 38 28.49 4.47 3.86
C LEU A 38 28.52 3.39 2.76
N PRO A 39 27.35 2.98 2.25
CA PRO A 39 27.27 2.08 1.10
C PRO A 39 27.89 2.73 -0.16
N PRO A 40 28.19 1.92 -1.19
CA PRO A 40 28.73 2.43 -2.45
C PRO A 40 27.84 3.53 -3.06
N LEU A 41 28.47 4.60 -3.56
CA LEU A 41 27.79 5.69 -4.26
C LEU A 41 27.84 5.45 -5.77
N LEU A 42 26.68 5.52 -6.42
CA LEU A 42 26.56 5.47 -7.87
C LEU A 42 26.69 6.88 -8.45
N ILE A 43 27.59 7.02 -9.42
CA ILE A 43 27.86 8.26 -10.15
C ILE A 43 27.46 8.05 -11.61
N THR A 44 26.39 8.72 -12.04
CA THR A 44 25.95 8.71 -13.43
C THR A 44 26.62 9.87 -14.18
N THR A 45 27.52 9.58 -15.10
CA THR A 45 28.04 10.59 -16.04
C THR A 45 27.01 10.79 -17.14
N GLY A 46 26.24 11.88 -17.07
CA GLY A 46 25.20 12.16 -18.07
C GLY A 46 25.83 12.62 -19.37
N GLU A 47 26.03 11.73 -20.35
CA GLU A 47 26.43 12.17 -21.70
C GLU A 47 26.12 11.24 -22.89
N GLU A 48 25.61 10.01 -22.75
CA GLU A 48 25.32 9.17 -23.95
C GLU A 48 23.91 8.56 -23.99
N GLU A 49 23.24 8.74 -25.14
CA GLU A 49 22.05 8.01 -25.57
C GLU A 49 22.39 6.51 -25.71
N GLY A 50 22.39 5.79 -24.58
CA GLY A 50 22.77 4.37 -24.56
C GLY A 50 23.11 3.77 -23.20
N GLY A 51 22.86 4.49 -22.10
CA GLY A 51 23.33 4.10 -20.77
C GLY A 51 24.76 4.59 -20.58
N GLY A 52 24.92 5.77 -19.98
CA GLY A 52 26.24 6.28 -19.63
C GLY A 52 27.00 5.32 -18.71
N ASP A 53 28.33 5.40 -18.72
CA ASP A 53 29.17 4.58 -17.85
C ASP A 53 28.75 4.76 -16.38
N LEU A 54 28.31 3.67 -15.77
CA LEU A 54 27.97 3.59 -14.35
C LEU A 54 29.27 3.50 -13.55
N LEU A 55 29.69 4.62 -12.97
CA LEU A 55 30.84 4.65 -12.06
C LEU A 55 30.35 4.41 -10.63
N VAL A 56 31.07 3.56 -9.89
CA VAL A 56 30.78 3.28 -8.48
C VAL A 56 31.96 3.69 -7.61
N GLU A 57 31.69 4.50 -6.60
CA GLU A 57 32.60 4.77 -5.51
C GLU A 57 32.27 3.83 -4.34
N GLU A 58 33.06 2.78 -4.14
CA GLU A 58 32.78 1.68 -3.20
C GLU A 58 32.70 2.10 -1.72
N ARG A 59 33.47 3.11 -1.31
CA ARG A 59 33.54 3.58 0.08
C ARG A 59 33.61 5.11 0.13
N PRO A 60 32.48 5.79 -0.12
CA PRO A 60 32.48 7.25 -0.12
C PRO A 60 32.71 7.79 1.29
N ALA A 61 33.52 8.85 1.40
CA ALA A 61 33.80 9.48 2.68
C ALA A 61 32.56 10.27 3.16
N PRO A 62 32.09 10.09 4.42
CA PRO A 62 30.90 10.80 4.92
C PRO A 62 30.99 12.33 4.82
N CYS A 63 32.17 12.90 5.07
CA CYS A 63 32.39 14.34 4.94
C CYS A 63 32.26 14.83 3.49
N GLN A 64 32.69 14.05 2.50
CA GLN A 64 32.51 14.37 1.08
C GLN A 64 31.04 14.33 0.69
N ILE A 65 30.30 13.33 1.17
CA ILE A 65 28.85 13.22 0.92
C ILE A 65 28.09 14.42 1.49
N LEU A 66 28.40 14.84 2.71
CA LEU A 66 27.78 16.01 3.33
C LEU A 66 28.09 17.29 2.55
N LEU A 67 29.34 17.49 2.12
CA LEU A 67 29.70 18.60 1.26
C LEU A 67 28.92 18.60 -0.06
N LEU A 68 28.74 17.43 -0.70
CA LEU A 68 27.93 17.32 -1.92
C LEU A 68 26.45 17.70 -1.67
N LEU A 69 25.90 17.33 -0.52
CA LEU A 69 24.53 17.69 -0.14
C LEU A 69 24.40 19.20 0.15
N GLU A 70 25.37 19.81 0.81
CA GLU A 70 25.38 21.24 1.18
C GLU A 70 25.69 22.17 0.00
N GLU A 71 26.75 21.87 -0.77
CA GLU A 71 27.31 22.76 -1.80
C GLU A 71 26.66 22.61 -3.18
N GLY A 72 25.64 21.75 -3.31
CA GLY A 72 24.87 21.60 -4.55
C GLY A 72 25.46 20.62 -5.56
N GLY A 73 25.98 19.49 -5.08
CA GLY A 73 26.35 18.33 -5.90
C GLY A 73 25.13 17.69 -6.62
N PRO A 74 25.33 16.55 -7.31
CA PRO A 74 24.25 15.87 -8.03
C PRO A 74 23.12 15.51 -7.07
N ARG A 75 21.88 15.82 -7.46
CA ARG A 75 20.67 15.53 -6.69
C ARG A 75 19.67 14.74 -7.54
N PRO A 76 19.20 13.57 -7.08
CA PRO A 76 19.56 12.92 -5.82
C PRO A 76 20.94 12.23 -5.87
N LEU A 77 21.54 11.99 -4.70
CA LEU A 77 22.65 11.04 -4.55
C LEU A 77 22.08 9.61 -4.49
N THR A 78 22.68 8.70 -5.24
CA THR A 78 22.18 7.31 -5.36
C THR A 78 23.15 6.35 -4.69
N PHE A 79 22.70 5.68 -3.63
CA PHE A 79 23.49 4.67 -2.92
C PHE A 79 23.05 3.26 -3.31
N VAL A 80 24.00 2.32 -3.38
CA VAL A 80 23.75 0.93 -3.73
C VAL A 80 23.74 0.07 -2.46
N LEU A 81 22.56 -0.35 -2.01
CA LEU A 81 22.43 -1.23 -0.84
C LEU A 81 22.60 -2.71 -1.19
N ASN A 82 22.14 -3.10 -2.37
CA ASN A 82 22.41 -4.38 -3.04
C ASN A 82 22.09 -4.24 -4.53
N ALA A 83 22.44 -5.26 -5.33
CA ALA A 83 22.25 -5.23 -6.79
C ALA A 83 20.78 -5.37 -7.26
N ASN A 84 19.83 -5.71 -6.37
CA ASN A 84 18.50 -6.19 -6.74
C ASN A 84 17.35 -5.50 -5.96
N LEU A 85 17.58 -4.35 -5.33
CA LEU A 85 16.67 -3.81 -4.31
C LEU A 85 15.24 -3.55 -4.85
N LEU A 86 15.13 -3.15 -6.10
CA LEU A 86 13.88 -2.70 -6.73
C LEU A 86 13.03 -3.84 -7.33
N THR A 87 13.47 -5.10 -7.25
CA THR A 87 12.91 -6.19 -8.08
C THR A 87 12.14 -7.25 -7.28
N VAL A 88 11.66 -6.92 -6.08
CA VAL A 88 10.98 -7.86 -5.17
C VAL A 88 9.47 -7.65 -5.03
N GLY A 89 8.90 -6.66 -5.73
CA GLY A 89 7.45 -6.37 -5.67
C GLY A 89 7.00 -5.59 -4.43
N GLN A 90 7.93 -5.21 -3.55
CA GLN A 90 7.68 -4.21 -2.50
C GLN A 90 7.47 -2.85 -3.17
N ARG A 91 6.40 -2.13 -2.82
CA ARG A 91 6.21 -0.74 -3.27
C ARG A 91 7.37 0.10 -2.78
N GLU A 92 7.81 1.04 -3.61
CA GLU A 92 8.86 1.99 -3.23
C GLU A 92 8.53 2.69 -1.92
N ILE A 93 9.55 2.91 -1.08
CA ILE A 93 9.39 3.51 0.24
C ILE A 93 10.16 4.83 0.30
N VAL A 94 9.48 5.87 0.75
CA VAL A 94 10.02 7.22 0.91
C VAL A 94 10.04 7.58 2.39
N PHE A 95 11.20 8.06 2.86
CA PHE A 95 11.34 8.70 4.16
C PHE A 95 11.69 10.17 3.96
N ILE A 96 10.92 11.06 4.58
CA ILE A 96 11.30 12.47 4.72
C ILE A 96 11.65 12.66 6.20
N LEU A 97 12.92 12.89 6.51
CA LEU A 97 13.41 13.03 7.87
C LEU A 97 13.79 14.48 8.12
N GLU A 98 13.29 15.08 9.20
CA GLU A 98 13.72 16.42 9.61
C GLU A 98 15.19 16.39 10.04
N CYS A 99 16.01 17.27 9.46
CA CYS A 99 17.42 17.38 9.81
C CYS A 99 17.59 17.94 11.23
N LEU A 100 18.55 17.39 11.99
CA LEU A 100 18.92 17.98 13.28
C LEU A 100 19.79 19.24 13.06
N PRO A 101 19.73 20.25 13.96
CA PRO A 101 20.49 21.50 13.81
C PRO A 101 22.01 21.37 13.66
N GLU A 102 22.59 20.25 14.08
CA GLU A 102 24.03 19.93 13.95
C GLU A 102 24.23 18.50 13.43
N GLU A 103 23.43 18.07 12.46
CA GLU A 103 23.56 16.74 11.87
C GLU A 103 24.86 16.61 11.07
N ARG A 104 25.80 15.79 11.57
CA ARG A 104 27.15 15.61 10.99
C ARG A 104 27.36 14.27 10.30
N SER A 105 26.32 13.48 10.16
CA SER A 105 26.36 12.14 9.57
C SER A 105 25.02 11.83 8.93
N LEU A 106 25.04 11.00 7.88
CA LEU A 106 23.79 10.49 7.32
C LEU A 106 23.11 9.52 8.30
N PRO A 107 21.77 9.46 8.32
CA PRO A 107 21.00 8.53 9.17
C PRO A 107 21.08 7.10 8.63
N LYS A 108 22.22 6.42 8.88
CA LYS A 108 22.53 5.07 8.39
C LYS A 108 21.47 4.02 8.73
N ASP A 109 20.78 4.18 9.85
CA ASP A 109 19.68 3.31 10.27
C ASP A 109 18.56 3.17 9.21
N LEU A 110 18.34 4.19 8.37
CA LEU A 110 17.38 4.11 7.26
C LEU A 110 17.85 3.13 6.18
N PHE A 111 19.15 3.05 5.87
CA PHE A 111 19.68 2.04 4.94
C PHE A 111 19.47 0.63 5.47
N THR A 112 19.73 0.42 6.77
CA THR A 112 19.45 -0.86 7.45
C THR A 112 17.98 -1.22 7.37
N LEU A 113 17.08 -0.24 7.53
CA LEU A 113 15.63 -0.46 7.41
C LEU A 113 15.22 -0.86 5.99
N TYR A 114 15.73 -0.19 4.96
CA TYR A 114 15.49 -0.56 3.57
C TYR A 114 15.92 -2.01 3.28
N LEU A 115 17.11 -2.41 3.75
CA LEU A 115 17.61 -3.78 3.61
C LEU A 115 16.73 -4.79 4.36
N SER A 116 16.29 -4.48 5.58
CA SER A 116 15.40 -5.35 6.35
C SER A 116 14.06 -5.55 5.64
N ILE A 117 13.45 -4.47 5.13
CA ILE A 117 12.18 -4.55 4.40
C ILE A 117 12.35 -5.34 3.11
N TYR A 118 13.45 -5.15 2.40
CA TYR A 118 13.79 -5.91 1.21
C TYR A 118 13.90 -7.42 1.49
N GLN A 119 14.63 -7.81 2.54
CA GLN A 119 14.79 -9.20 2.94
C GLN A 119 13.45 -9.84 3.35
N ASP A 120 12.58 -9.08 4.02
CA ASP A 120 11.23 -9.54 4.33
C ASP A 120 10.37 -9.69 3.08
N ALA A 121 10.46 -8.77 2.12
CA ALA A 121 9.78 -8.85 0.83
C ALA A 121 10.24 -10.05 -0.01
N GLN A 122 11.52 -10.43 0.03
CA GLN A 122 12.02 -11.67 -0.58
C GLN A 122 11.37 -12.92 0.01
N ARG A 123 10.98 -12.88 1.30
CA ARG A 123 10.22 -13.93 1.98
C ARG A 123 8.70 -13.75 1.83
N GLY A 124 8.30 -12.80 0.99
CA GLY A 124 6.93 -12.48 0.68
C GLY A 124 6.16 -11.78 1.80
N LYS A 125 6.87 -11.16 2.74
CA LYS A 125 6.31 -10.26 3.75
C LYS A 125 6.49 -8.82 3.28
N PHE A 126 5.41 -8.21 2.84
CA PHE A 126 5.44 -6.86 2.29
C PHE A 126 4.94 -5.83 3.30
N VAL A 127 5.46 -4.61 3.18
CA VAL A 127 4.90 -3.43 3.82
C VAL A 127 3.81 -2.85 2.91
N GLU A 128 2.67 -2.52 3.50
CA GLU A 128 1.46 -2.06 2.80
C GLU A 128 0.89 -0.79 3.43
N GLU A 129 -0.19 -0.28 2.84
CA GLU A 129 -0.96 0.85 3.37
C GLU A 129 -1.37 0.60 4.82
N LEU A 130 -1.10 1.56 5.70
CA LEU A 130 -1.32 1.47 7.15
C LEU A 130 -0.58 0.30 7.84
N GLY A 131 0.38 -0.33 7.16
CA GLY A 131 1.30 -1.30 7.73
C GLY A 131 2.34 -0.65 8.65
N ASN A 132 3.03 -1.45 9.45
CA ASN A 132 4.08 -0.96 10.34
C ASN A 132 5.28 -1.91 10.45
N VAL A 133 6.44 -1.34 10.78
CA VAL A 133 7.63 -2.06 11.23
C VAL A 133 7.96 -1.58 12.63
N ALA A 134 7.99 -2.47 13.61
CA ALA A 134 8.32 -2.14 15.00
C ALA A 134 9.79 -2.47 15.31
N PHE A 135 10.46 -1.59 16.05
CA PHE A 135 11.85 -1.75 16.44
C PHE A 135 11.99 -2.42 17.81
N THR A 136 12.99 -3.28 17.94
CA THR A 136 13.34 -3.95 19.21
C THR A 136 14.55 -3.31 19.90
N GLY A 137 15.32 -2.50 19.17
CA GLY A 137 16.52 -1.83 19.63
C GLY A 137 16.45 -0.31 19.46
N SER A 138 17.60 0.34 19.61
CA SER A 138 17.74 1.76 19.29
C SER A 138 17.63 1.97 17.78
N PHE A 139 16.94 3.02 17.36
CA PHE A 139 16.85 3.45 15.97
C PHE A 139 16.95 4.97 15.91
N LEU A 140 17.70 5.53 14.96
CA LEU A 140 17.97 6.96 14.84
C LEU A 140 18.38 7.61 16.17
N GLY A 141 19.27 6.92 16.90
CA GLY A 141 19.83 7.40 18.17
C GLY A 141 18.90 7.35 19.39
N SER A 142 17.72 6.71 19.32
CA SER A 142 16.80 6.59 20.46
C SER A 142 16.19 5.21 20.61
N LYS A 143 16.03 4.76 21.86
CA LYS A 143 15.20 3.58 22.22
C LYS A 143 13.72 3.89 22.32
N GLU A 144 13.34 5.18 22.32
CA GLU A 144 11.94 5.60 22.29
C GLU A 144 11.39 5.68 20.86
N HIS A 145 12.25 5.67 19.83
CA HIS A 145 11.80 5.44 18.46
C HIS A 145 11.30 4.01 18.32
N GLY A 146 9.99 3.83 18.21
CA GLY A 146 9.31 2.55 18.34
C GLY A 146 9.12 1.80 17.04
N GLY A 147 9.15 2.50 15.91
CA GLY A 147 8.89 1.89 14.61
C GLY A 147 8.62 2.90 13.51
N VAL A 148 8.08 2.41 12.42
CA VAL A 148 7.59 3.18 11.28
C VAL A 148 6.17 2.76 10.94
N LEU A 149 5.29 3.73 10.73
CA LEU A 149 3.96 3.56 10.14
C LEU A 149 4.00 3.97 8.67
N PHE A 150 3.46 3.14 7.78
CA PHE A 150 3.50 3.37 6.33
C PHE A 150 2.14 3.78 5.79
N PHE A 151 2.10 4.74 4.88
CA PHE A 151 0.86 5.19 4.25
C PHE A 151 1.12 5.78 2.85
N SER A 152 0.11 5.80 2.00
CA SER A 152 0.17 6.38 0.66
C SER A 152 -0.20 7.85 0.74
N PRO A 153 0.61 8.77 0.17
CA PRO A 153 0.26 10.18 0.14
C PRO A 153 -1.04 10.38 -0.66
N THR A 154 -1.85 11.34 -0.20
CA THR A 154 -3.14 11.69 -0.81
C THR A 154 -3.20 13.19 -1.09
N PHE A 155 -3.33 14.00 -0.04
CA PHE A 155 -3.48 15.45 -0.13
C PHE A 155 -2.24 16.24 0.27
N GLN A 156 -1.20 15.56 0.74
CA GLN A 156 0.04 16.20 1.13
C GLN A 156 0.73 16.84 -0.09
N PRO A 157 1.34 18.04 0.08
CA PRO A 157 2.11 18.64 -0.99
C PRO A 157 3.33 17.78 -1.30
N LEU A 158 3.55 17.50 -2.58
CA LEU A 158 4.67 16.71 -3.09
C LEU A 158 5.60 17.54 -3.99
N GLU A 159 5.25 18.79 -4.25
CA GLU A 159 5.99 19.70 -5.13
C GLU A 159 7.41 19.93 -4.61
N GLY A 160 8.39 19.82 -5.51
CA GLY A 160 9.81 20.05 -5.19
C GLY A 160 10.53 18.84 -4.57
N LEU A 161 9.85 17.71 -4.37
CA LEU A 161 10.47 16.47 -3.91
C LEU A 161 10.91 15.57 -5.08
N CYS A 162 12.11 14.99 -4.99
CA CYS A 162 12.58 13.95 -5.91
C CYS A 162 12.02 12.58 -5.49
N LEU A 163 10.82 12.25 -5.95
CA LEU A 163 10.09 11.04 -5.55
C LEU A 163 10.15 9.94 -6.62
N PRO A 164 10.06 8.65 -6.23
CA PRO A 164 9.86 7.57 -7.18
C PRO A 164 8.49 7.68 -7.88
N PRO A 165 8.32 7.03 -9.05
CA PRO A 165 7.02 6.90 -9.70
C PRO A 165 5.99 6.30 -8.74
N GLN A 166 4.76 6.81 -8.79
CA GLN A 166 3.66 6.19 -8.04
C GLN A 166 3.36 4.78 -8.58
N PRO A 167 2.92 3.85 -7.72
CA PRO A 167 2.58 4.03 -6.29
C PRO A 167 3.75 3.76 -5.34
N PHE A 168 4.03 4.70 -4.41
CA PHE A 168 5.01 4.54 -3.33
C PHE A 168 4.36 4.73 -1.95
N LEU A 169 5.04 4.32 -0.88
CA LEU A 169 4.62 4.48 0.52
C LEU A 169 5.53 5.47 1.22
N CYS A 170 4.97 6.34 2.05
CA CYS A 170 5.70 7.19 2.98
C CYS A 170 5.83 6.48 4.32
N GLY A 171 7.05 6.41 4.86
CA GLY A 171 7.31 5.92 6.21
C GLY A 171 7.38 7.04 7.24
N LEU A 172 6.52 6.99 8.26
CA LEU A 172 6.53 7.90 9.41
C LEU A 172 7.12 7.26 10.65
N LEU A 173 8.14 7.89 11.21
CA LEU A 173 8.71 7.52 12.50
C LEU A 173 7.67 7.67 13.61
N ILE A 174 7.43 6.58 14.33
CA ILE A 174 6.52 6.53 15.48
C ILE A 174 7.27 6.28 16.78
N GLN A 175 6.73 6.79 17.88
CA GLN A 175 7.30 6.59 19.20
C GLN A 175 6.88 5.24 19.77
N ARG A 176 7.63 4.72 20.75
CA ARG A 176 7.42 3.41 21.36
C ARG A 176 6.03 3.23 21.94
N LEU A 177 5.47 4.27 22.54
CA LEU A 177 4.11 4.26 23.10
C LEU A 177 3.01 4.30 22.03
N GLU A 178 3.33 4.61 20.78
CA GLU A 178 2.39 4.61 19.65
C GLU A 178 2.30 3.26 18.93
N VAL A 179 3.27 2.35 19.15
CA VAL A 179 3.33 1.04 18.50
C VAL A 179 2.05 0.21 18.67
N PRO A 180 1.39 0.15 19.85
CA PRO A 180 0.11 -0.57 19.98
C PRO A 180 -0.96 -0.04 19.02
N TRP A 181 -1.03 1.28 18.81
CA TRP A 181 -1.97 1.89 17.88
C TRP A 181 -1.61 1.60 16.42
N ALA A 182 -0.34 1.64 16.07
CA ALA A 182 0.12 1.26 14.72
C ALA A 182 -0.22 -0.20 14.38
N LYS A 183 -0.21 -1.11 15.36
CA LYS A 183 -0.54 -2.52 15.17
C LYS A 183 -2.03 -2.82 15.13
N VAL A 184 -2.82 -2.13 15.95
CA VAL A 184 -4.23 -2.48 16.19
C VAL A 184 -5.20 -1.56 15.46
N PHE A 185 -4.89 -0.27 15.37
CA PHE A 185 -5.77 0.72 14.76
C PHE A 185 -4.98 1.86 14.10
N PRO A 186 -4.21 1.56 13.03
CA PRO A 186 -3.22 2.47 12.46
C PRO A 186 -3.80 3.76 11.89
N LEU A 187 -5.02 3.74 11.36
CA LEU A 187 -5.68 4.94 10.83
C LEU A 187 -5.83 6.04 11.90
N ARG A 188 -6.15 5.65 13.14
CA ARG A 188 -6.23 6.59 14.28
C ARG A 188 -4.90 7.28 14.53
N LEU A 189 -3.81 6.51 14.54
CA LEU A 189 -2.47 7.06 14.74
C LEU A 189 -2.08 7.99 13.59
N LEU A 190 -2.35 7.59 12.35
CA LEU A 190 -2.07 8.39 11.17
C LEU A 190 -2.77 9.76 11.25
N LEU A 191 -4.08 9.78 11.51
CA LEU A 191 -4.88 11.00 11.60
C LEU A 191 -4.47 11.88 12.80
N ARG A 192 -4.12 11.25 13.94
CA ARG A 192 -3.64 11.96 15.12
C ARG A 192 -2.30 12.65 14.87
N LEU A 193 -1.38 12.02 14.13
CA LEU A 193 -0.10 12.62 13.73
C LEU A 193 -0.31 13.79 12.75
N GLY A 194 -1.30 13.70 11.86
CA GLY A 194 -1.68 14.83 11.01
C GLY A 194 -2.16 16.03 11.79
N ALA A 195 -3.07 15.80 12.74
CA ALA A 195 -3.59 16.86 13.59
C ALA A 195 -2.49 17.50 14.47
N GLU A 196 -1.52 16.71 14.94
CA GLU A 196 -0.36 17.22 15.71
C GLU A 196 0.47 18.23 14.90
N HIS A 197 0.71 17.92 13.63
CA HIS A 197 1.60 18.71 12.77
C HIS A 197 0.84 19.72 11.87
N GLY A 198 -0.48 19.82 12.02
CA GLY A 198 -1.32 20.70 11.19
C GLY A 198 -1.35 20.32 9.71
N VAL A 199 -1.20 19.03 9.38
CA VAL A 199 -1.19 18.51 8.00
C VAL A 199 -2.33 17.49 7.82
N TYR A 200 -3.02 17.55 6.68
CA TYR A 200 -4.13 16.64 6.36
C TYR A 200 -3.76 15.67 5.22
N PRO A 201 -4.08 14.37 5.32
CA PRO A 201 -4.58 13.70 6.53
C PRO A 201 -3.48 13.42 7.55
N SER A 202 -2.20 13.39 7.11
CA SER A 202 -1.03 13.27 7.98
C SER A 202 0.20 13.95 7.40
N THR A 203 1.20 14.23 8.24
CA THR A 203 2.51 14.74 7.82
C THR A 203 3.26 13.72 6.96
N LEU A 204 4.14 14.17 6.06
CA LEU A 204 5.13 13.32 5.39
C LEU A 204 6.45 13.25 6.17
N VAL A 205 6.68 14.22 7.06
CA VAL A 205 7.95 14.45 7.73
C VAL A 205 8.00 13.66 9.04
N SER A 206 9.04 12.85 9.17
CA SER A 206 9.43 12.18 10.40
C SER A 206 10.28 13.12 11.26
N VAL A 207 9.82 13.39 12.47
CA VAL A 207 10.52 14.21 13.46
C VAL A 207 11.08 13.31 14.56
N ARG A 208 12.41 13.32 14.73
CA ARG A 208 13.10 12.57 15.79
C ARG A 208 12.89 13.24 17.14
N PHE A 209 12.88 12.45 18.22
CA PHE A 209 12.80 12.93 19.60
C PHE A 209 11.56 13.78 19.94
N ARG A 210 10.50 13.75 19.12
CA ARG A 210 9.22 14.41 19.45
C ARG A 210 8.52 13.73 20.63
N GLU A 211 7.63 14.46 21.27
CA GLU A 211 6.70 13.87 22.23
C GLU A 211 5.75 12.89 21.54
N THR A 212 5.27 11.93 22.31
CA THR A 212 4.33 10.93 21.81
C THR A 212 2.90 11.48 21.81
N VAL A 213 2.12 11.13 20.77
CA VAL A 213 0.72 11.55 20.66
C VAL A 213 -0.25 10.65 21.43
N PHE A 214 0.22 9.47 21.86
CA PHE A 214 -0.50 8.53 22.71
C PHE A 214 0.43 8.00 23.81
N ARG A 215 -0.11 7.93 25.03
CA ARG A 215 0.58 7.40 26.22
C ARG A 215 0.04 6.00 26.53
N GLU A 216 -0.02 5.64 27.82
CA GLU A 216 -0.71 4.43 28.25
C GLU A 216 -2.18 4.44 27.79
N THR A 217 -2.70 3.30 27.33
CA THR A 217 -3.98 3.25 26.63
C THR A 217 -5.20 3.64 27.48
N GLY A 218 -5.10 3.65 28.81
CA GLY A 218 -6.16 4.16 29.69
C GLY A 218 -7.55 3.56 29.40
N HIS A 219 -8.58 4.40 29.42
CA HIS A 219 -9.99 4.03 29.23
C HIS A 219 -10.54 4.44 27.85
N THR A 220 -9.95 3.89 26.78
CA THR A 220 -10.49 4.03 25.42
C THR A 220 -11.63 3.03 25.15
N ILE A 221 -12.59 3.43 24.28
CA ILE A 221 -13.60 2.51 23.71
C ILE A 221 -12.95 1.32 23.01
N MET A 222 -11.73 1.50 22.47
CA MET A 222 -11.01 0.45 21.76
C MET A 222 -10.64 -0.73 22.65
N ASN A 223 -10.61 -0.58 23.98
CA ASN A 223 -10.44 -1.70 24.90
C ASN A 223 -11.60 -2.72 24.82
N LEU A 224 -12.77 -2.31 24.31
CA LEU A 224 -13.90 -3.21 24.07
C LEU A 224 -13.88 -3.85 22.67
N LEU A 225 -13.12 -3.24 21.75
CA LEU A 225 -13.14 -3.56 20.33
C LEU A 225 -11.87 -4.27 19.85
N ALA A 226 -10.78 -4.20 20.63
CA ALA A 226 -9.50 -4.78 20.28
C ALA A 226 -8.63 -5.08 21.51
N ASP A 227 -7.70 -6.03 21.37
CA ASP A 227 -6.67 -6.33 22.35
C ASP A 227 -5.39 -5.54 22.09
N LEU A 228 -5.27 -4.38 22.74
CA LEU A 228 -4.09 -3.50 22.65
C LEU A 228 -2.84 -4.04 23.38
N ARG A 229 -2.95 -5.12 24.16
CA ARG A 229 -1.87 -5.65 24.99
C ARG A 229 -1.18 -6.85 24.36
N ASN A 230 -1.96 -7.86 23.98
CA ASN A 230 -1.42 -9.10 23.42
C ASN A 230 -1.71 -9.26 21.92
N TYR A 231 -2.43 -8.30 21.32
CA TYR A 231 -2.74 -8.29 19.88
C TYR A 231 -3.50 -9.54 19.42
N GLN A 232 -4.30 -10.15 20.30
CA GLN A 232 -5.02 -11.40 19.98
C GLN A 232 -6.17 -11.19 19.01
N TYR A 233 -6.81 -10.02 19.05
CA TYR A 233 -7.89 -9.64 18.15
C TYR A 233 -7.89 -8.13 17.96
N SER A 234 -8.43 -7.68 16.81
CA SER A 234 -8.62 -6.29 16.47
C SER A 234 -10.04 -6.07 15.95
N LEU A 235 -10.44 -4.80 15.85
CA LEU A 235 -11.68 -4.43 15.20
C LEU A 235 -11.65 -4.91 13.75
N PRO A 236 -12.64 -5.69 13.28
CA PRO A 236 -12.65 -6.15 11.91
C PRO A 236 -12.79 -4.95 10.96
N ALA A 237 -11.90 -4.87 9.98
CA ALA A 237 -11.97 -3.90 8.89
C ALA A 237 -12.59 -4.56 7.65
N VAL A 238 -13.38 -3.79 6.91
CA VAL A 238 -13.92 -4.20 5.60
C VAL A 238 -13.28 -3.32 4.55
N GLU A 239 -12.66 -3.93 3.54
CA GLU A 239 -11.92 -3.17 2.52
C GLU A 239 -12.86 -2.19 1.81
N GLY A 240 -12.43 -0.92 1.73
CA GLY A 240 -13.16 0.16 1.07
C GLY A 240 -14.41 0.67 1.80
N LEU A 241 -14.75 0.12 2.97
CA LEU A 241 -15.84 0.65 3.80
C LEU A 241 -15.47 2.06 4.27
N ARG A 242 -16.38 3.02 4.06
CA ARG A 242 -16.19 4.44 4.41
C ARG A 242 -17.39 4.94 5.20
N ILE A 243 -17.14 5.86 6.13
CA ILE A 243 -18.18 6.51 6.92
C ILE A 243 -18.12 8.00 6.63
N HIS A 244 -19.23 8.58 6.17
CA HIS A 244 -19.37 9.99 5.86
C HIS A 244 -20.42 10.63 6.76
N MET A 245 -20.02 11.65 7.51
CA MET A 245 -20.91 12.40 8.38
C MET A 245 -21.16 13.78 7.79
N GLU A 246 -22.42 14.06 7.49
CA GLU A 246 -22.94 15.32 6.95
C GLU A 246 -23.94 15.94 7.95
N MET A 247 -24.38 17.16 7.67
CA MET A 247 -25.36 17.84 8.50
C MET A 247 -26.71 17.10 8.48
N GLY A 248 -27.07 16.44 9.58
CA GLY A 248 -28.33 15.71 9.73
C GLY A 248 -28.35 14.31 9.09
N HIS A 249 -27.24 13.84 8.51
CA HIS A 249 -27.17 12.53 7.87
C HIS A 249 -25.78 11.91 8.02
N SER A 250 -25.69 10.61 8.31
CA SER A 250 -24.47 9.84 8.21
C SER A 250 -24.63 8.65 7.27
N TYR A 251 -23.68 8.46 6.38
CA TYR A 251 -23.64 7.36 5.41
C TYR A 251 -22.56 6.36 5.80
N ILE A 252 -22.91 5.08 5.75
CA ILE A 252 -21.98 3.96 5.93
C ILE A 252 -21.95 3.24 4.60
N ASP A 253 -20.89 3.50 3.85
CA ASP A 253 -20.73 3.11 2.46
C ASP A 253 -19.93 1.82 2.39
N ILE A 254 -20.59 0.74 2.01
CA ILE A 254 -20.00 -0.60 1.90
C ILE A 254 -19.85 -0.93 0.42
N PRO A 255 -18.63 -1.17 -0.10
CA PRO A 255 -18.46 -1.61 -1.48
C PRO A 255 -19.17 -2.95 -1.72
N LYS A 256 -19.88 -3.07 -2.84
CA LYS A 256 -20.56 -4.34 -3.21
C LYS A 256 -19.58 -5.51 -3.35
N SER A 257 -18.34 -5.25 -3.78
CA SER A 257 -17.26 -6.23 -3.87
C SER A 257 -16.87 -6.82 -2.50
N SER A 258 -17.09 -6.09 -1.41
CA SER A 258 -16.72 -6.48 -0.04
C SER A 258 -17.85 -7.22 0.70
N PHE A 259 -18.89 -7.68 -0.02
CA PHE A 259 -20.05 -8.37 0.56
C PHE A 259 -19.66 -9.58 1.42
N THR A 260 -18.76 -10.44 0.92
CA THR A 260 -18.31 -11.62 1.64
C THR A 260 -17.58 -11.27 2.94
N GLU A 261 -16.78 -10.20 2.94
CA GLU A 261 -16.08 -9.72 4.13
C GLU A 261 -17.05 -9.16 5.16
N MET A 262 -17.97 -8.31 4.72
CA MET A 262 -19.00 -7.77 5.60
C MET A 262 -19.87 -8.88 6.21
N LEU A 263 -20.19 -9.92 5.45
CA LEU A 263 -20.93 -11.08 5.97
C LEU A 263 -20.14 -11.84 7.05
N LYS A 264 -18.82 -11.96 6.92
CA LYS A 264 -17.96 -12.52 7.98
C LYS A 264 -18.06 -11.66 9.25
N VAL A 265 -18.04 -10.33 9.12
CA VAL A 265 -18.21 -9.41 10.27
C VAL A 265 -19.55 -9.65 10.95
N VAL A 266 -20.66 -9.68 10.20
CA VAL A 266 -22.01 -9.87 10.76
C VAL A 266 -22.15 -11.23 11.47
N ASN A 267 -21.54 -12.28 10.92
CA ASN A 267 -21.62 -13.64 11.46
C ASN A 267 -20.69 -13.86 12.67
N ALA A 268 -19.56 -13.18 12.73
CA ALA A 268 -18.64 -13.22 13.89
C ALA A 268 -19.10 -12.31 15.04
N SER A 269 -19.92 -11.30 14.74
CA SER A 269 -20.43 -10.33 15.71
C SER A 269 -21.47 -10.93 16.65
N ASN A 270 -21.53 -10.44 17.90
CA ASN A 270 -22.60 -10.75 18.85
C ASN A 270 -23.97 -10.33 18.29
N GLU A 271 -25.06 -10.98 18.71
CA GLU A 271 -26.44 -10.65 18.29
C GLU A 271 -26.83 -9.19 18.55
N HIS A 272 -26.32 -8.59 19.63
CA HIS A 272 -26.67 -7.23 20.03
C HIS A 272 -25.65 -6.15 19.62
N VAL A 273 -24.50 -6.53 19.07
CA VAL A 273 -23.44 -5.56 18.72
C VAL A 273 -22.81 -5.92 17.39
N ILE A 274 -22.74 -4.94 16.47
CA ILE A 274 -21.94 -5.05 15.24
C ILE A 274 -20.96 -3.89 15.25
N SER A 275 -19.66 -4.19 15.18
CA SER A 275 -18.60 -3.19 15.16
C SER A 275 -17.70 -3.42 13.95
N VAL A 276 -17.40 -2.36 13.20
CA VAL A 276 -16.58 -2.44 11.99
C VAL A 276 -15.70 -1.20 11.85
N GLY A 277 -14.43 -1.41 11.49
CA GLY A 277 -13.50 -0.36 11.15
C GLY A 277 -13.71 0.15 9.73
N ALA A 278 -13.46 1.43 9.50
CA ALA A 278 -13.54 2.08 8.21
C ALA A 278 -12.14 2.49 7.72
N GLY A 279 -11.99 2.56 6.39
CA GLY A 279 -10.78 3.08 5.76
C GLY A 279 -10.76 4.61 5.70
N PHE A 280 -9.62 5.17 5.35
CA PHE A 280 -9.52 6.57 4.98
C PHE A 280 -10.42 6.87 3.76
N SER A 281 -11.02 8.07 3.73
CA SER A 281 -11.86 8.50 2.61
C SER A 281 -11.33 9.77 1.99
N SER A 282 -10.83 9.68 0.76
CA SER A 282 -10.43 10.84 -0.04
C SER A 282 -11.61 11.69 -0.55
N GLU A 283 -12.84 11.22 -0.39
CA GLU A 283 -14.05 12.01 -0.70
C GLU A 283 -14.45 12.94 0.44
N ALA A 284 -13.96 12.68 1.66
CA ALA A 284 -14.20 13.54 2.81
C ALA A 284 -13.24 14.74 2.84
N ASP A 285 -13.76 15.90 3.20
CA ASP A 285 -12.98 17.14 3.37
C ASP A 285 -12.35 17.27 4.76
N SER A 286 -12.69 16.36 5.67
CA SER A 286 -12.16 16.29 7.03
C SER A 286 -12.37 14.91 7.63
N HIS A 287 -11.66 14.60 8.72
CA HIS A 287 -11.86 13.37 9.50
C HIS A 287 -11.95 13.68 11.00
N LEU A 288 -12.70 12.85 11.72
CA LEU A 288 -12.63 12.80 13.17
C LEU A 288 -11.24 12.30 13.61
N VAL A 289 -10.74 12.88 14.70
CA VAL A 289 -9.44 12.56 15.28
C VAL A 289 -9.60 12.32 16.77
N CYS A 290 -9.08 11.19 17.25
CA CYS A 290 -9.06 10.85 18.65
C CYS A 290 -7.81 11.43 19.32
N PHE A 291 -7.99 12.36 20.25
CA PHE A 291 -6.92 12.95 21.07
C PHE A 291 -6.87 12.30 22.44
N GLN A 292 -5.67 12.02 22.94
CA GLN A 292 -5.45 11.66 24.34
C GLN A 292 -4.78 12.83 25.05
N ASN A 293 -5.38 13.31 26.15
CA ASN A 293 -4.79 14.39 26.95
C ASN A 293 -3.74 13.83 27.95
N ASP A 294 -3.07 14.71 28.69
CA ASP A 294 -2.04 14.33 29.66
C ASP A 294 -2.57 13.50 30.85
N GLU A 295 -3.87 13.58 31.12
CA GLU A 295 -4.55 12.76 32.14
C GLU A 295 -4.91 11.35 31.62
N GLY A 296 -4.66 11.06 30.34
CA GLY A 296 -5.00 9.81 29.69
C GLY A 296 -6.45 9.70 29.20
N ASN A 297 -7.22 10.79 29.26
CA ASN A 297 -8.61 10.88 28.79
C ASN A 297 -8.67 11.12 27.28
N TYR A 298 -9.65 10.49 26.63
CA TYR A 298 -9.86 10.59 25.18
C TYR A 298 -10.92 11.61 24.80
N GLN A 299 -10.66 12.35 23.72
CA GLN A 299 -11.52 13.42 23.23
C GLN A 299 -11.62 13.37 21.70
N SER A 300 -12.78 13.76 21.19
CA SER A 300 -13.05 13.86 19.76
C SER A 300 -12.73 15.26 19.24
N GLN A 301 -11.91 15.34 18.21
CA GLN A 301 -11.72 16.55 17.40
C GLN A 301 -11.91 16.22 15.93
N ALA A 302 -11.71 17.20 15.04
CA ALA A 302 -11.67 16.98 13.60
C ALA A 302 -10.48 17.71 12.99
N ASN A 303 -9.86 17.09 11.99
CA ASN A 303 -8.83 17.71 11.16
C ASN A 303 -9.37 17.86 9.74
N SER A 304 -9.19 19.04 9.14
CA SER A 304 -9.78 19.39 7.84
C SER A 304 -8.70 19.67 6.80
N GLN A 305 -9.03 19.39 5.54
CA GLN A 305 -8.19 19.76 4.42
C GLN A 305 -7.99 21.29 4.38
N PRO A 306 -6.75 21.78 4.22
CA PRO A 306 -6.48 23.22 4.13
C PRO A 306 -7.31 23.90 3.05
N GLY A 307 -7.93 25.03 3.39
CA GLY A 307 -8.72 25.83 2.46
C GLY A 307 -10.12 25.30 2.13
N LYS A 308 -10.57 24.17 2.70
CA LYS A 308 -11.93 23.65 2.53
C LYS A 308 -12.83 23.97 3.73
N THR A 309 -14.10 24.24 3.45
CA THR A 309 -15.15 24.27 4.48
C THR A 309 -15.62 22.85 4.76
N ARG A 310 -15.76 22.51 6.03
CA ARG A 310 -16.19 21.17 6.45
C ARG A 310 -17.63 20.88 6.03
N THR A 311 -17.82 19.93 5.13
CA THR A 311 -19.14 19.46 4.68
C THR A 311 -19.34 17.97 4.90
N VAL A 312 -18.30 17.17 4.64
CA VAL A 312 -18.28 15.71 4.82
C VAL A 312 -17.13 15.35 5.75
N THR A 313 -17.46 14.84 6.94
CA THR A 313 -16.48 14.38 7.93
C THR A 313 -16.38 12.87 7.94
N GLY A 314 -15.20 12.32 7.68
CA GLY A 314 -14.93 10.89 7.79
C GLY A 314 -14.80 10.41 9.23
N ALA A 315 -15.22 9.18 9.50
CA ALA A 315 -15.02 8.50 10.79
C ALA A 315 -14.27 7.18 10.63
N SER A 316 -13.57 6.73 11.67
CA SER A 316 -12.66 5.57 11.62
C SER A 316 -13.34 4.24 11.96
N PHE A 317 -14.51 4.25 12.61
CA PHE A 317 -15.28 3.03 12.90
C PHE A 317 -16.77 3.31 13.14
N VAL A 318 -17.60 2.28 13.01
CA VAL A 318 -19.00 2.25 13.51
C VAL A 318 -19.15 1.20 14.60
N VAL A 319 -20.01 1.48 15.58
CA VAL A 319 -20.60 0.47 16.46
C VAL A 319 -22.12 0.60 16.45
N PHE A 320 -22.81 -0.44 15.98
CA PHE A 320 -24.24 -0.60 16.17
C PHE A 320 -24.50 -1.37 17.46
N ASN A 321 -25.29 -0.79 18.36
CA ASN A 321 -25.62 -1.36 19.66
C ASN A 321 -27.14 -1.53 19.78
N GLY A 322 -27.59 -2.78 19.80
CA GLY A 322 -28.99 -3.21 19.89
C GLY A 322 -29.62 -3.11 21.29
N ALA A 323 -29.00 -2.42 22.25
CA ALA A 323 -29.44 -2.34 23.63
C ALA A 323 -30.32 -1.11 23.95
N LEU A 324 -30.90 -0.43 22.95
CA LEU A 324 -31.76 0.72 23.20
C LEU A 324 -33.10 0.26 23.82
N LYS A 325 -33.36 0.70 25.05
CA LYS A 325 -34.60 0.37 25.77
C LYS A 325 -35.77 1.18 25.23
N ALA A 326 -36.93 0.54 25.07
CA ALA A 326 -38.18 1.19 24.66
C ALA A 326 -38.59 2.36 25.59
N SER A 327 -38.24 2.27 26.88
CA SER A 327 -38.49 3.32 27.87
C SER A 327 -37.62 4.58 27.70
N SER A 328 -36.64 4.57 26.78
CA SER A 328 -35.77 5.73 26.55
C SER A 328 -36.48 6.90 25.86
N GLY A 329 -37.60 6.64 25.16
CA GLY A 329 -38.30 7.65 24.35
C GLY A 329 -37.63 7.98 23.01
N PHE A 330 -36.56 7.27 22.65
CA PHE A 330 -35.85 7.43 21.38
C PHE A 330 -36.16 6.29 20.41
N ILE A 331 -36.22 6.62 19.12
CA ILE A 331 -36.30 5.63 18.04
C ILE A 331 -34.92 4.99 17.85
N ALA A 332 -33.89 5.83 17.73
CA ALA A 332 -32.48 5.48 17.71
C ALA A 332 -31.67 6.67 18.21
N LYS A 333 -30.42 6.42 18.63
CA LYS A 333 -29.48 7.48 19.01
C LYS A 333 -28.20 7.33 18.20
N SER A 334 -27.74 8.45 17.65
CA SER A 334 -26.42 8.58 17.05
C SER A 334 -25.55 9.43 17.95
N SER A 335 -24.28 9.08 18.10
CA SER A 335 -23.30 9.87 18.87
C SER A 335 -21.89 9.60 18.36
N ILE A 336 -21.03 10.62 18.43
CA ILE A 336 -19.60 10.48 18.18
C ILE A 336 -18.95 9.95 19.45
N VAL A 337 -18.11 8.92 19.32
CA VAL A 337 -17.29 8.36 20.39
C VAL A 337 -15.86 8.29 19.88
N GLU A 338 -14.98 9.11 20.45
CA GLU A 338 -13.59 9.26 19.98
C GLU A 338 -13.54 9.66 18.50
N ASP A 339 -13.04 8.81 17.60
CA ASP A 339 -13.00 9.03 16.14
C ASP A 339 -14.01 8.17 15.38
N GLY A 340 -14.99 7.58 16.07
CA GLY A 340 -16.01 6.72 15.48
C GLY A 340 -17.45 7.13 15.77
N LEU A 341 -18.37 6.40 15.14
CA LEU A 341 -19.82 6.59 15.22
C LEU A 341 -20.46 5.47 16.05
N MET A 342 -21.16 5.83 17.12
CA MET A 342 -21.96 4.91 17.94
C MET A 342 -23.44 5.09 17.63
N VAL A 343 -24.09 3.99 17.23
CA VAL A 343 -25.48 3.94 16.79
C VAL A 343 -26.26 2.99 17.69
N GLN A 344 -27.05 3.56 18.61
CA GLN A 344 -27.88 2.77 19.52
C GLN A 344 -29.28 2.59 18.93
N ILE A 345 -29.67 1.33 18.74
CA ILE A 345 -30.94 0.94 18.11
C ILE A 345 -31.69 -0.10 18.95
N PRO A 346 -33.02 -0.21 18.79
CA PRO A 346 -33.79 -1.29 19.41
C PRO A 346 -33.36 -2.67 18.88
N PRO A 347 -33.60 -3.76 19.64
CA PRO A 347 -33.32 -5.12 19.19
C PRO A 347 -33.95 -5.46 17.83
N GLU A 348 -35.21 -5.07 17.62
CA GLU A 348 -35.96 -5.30 16.37
C GLU A 348 -35.28 -4.63 15.17
N THR A 349 -34.75 -3.42 15.35
CA THR A 349 -34.01 -2.69 14.30
C THR A 349 -32.64 -3.34 14.04
N MET A 350 -32.00 -3.90 15.06
CA MET A 350 -30.74 -4.66 14.91
C MET A 350 -30.98 -5.94 14.08
N GLU A 351 -32.06 -6.68 14.34
CA GLU A 351 -32.44 -7.85 13.54
C GLU A 351 -32.68 -7.48 12.08
N ALA A 352 -33.42 -6.39 11.83
CA ALA A 352 -33.68 -5.89 10.49
C ALA A 352 -32.40 -5.43 9.76
N LEU A 353 -31.49 -4.73 10.46
CA LEU A 353 -30.18 -4.35 9.93
C LEU A 353 -29.37 -5.59 9.52
N ARG A 354 -29.33 -6.63 10.37
CA ARG A 354 -28.64 -7.88 10.05
C ARG A 354 -29.25 -8.57 8.83
N ALA A 355 -30.57 -8.58 8.71
CA ALA A 355 -31.25 -9.12 7.54
C ALA A 355 -30.89 -8.36 6.25
N ALA A 356 -30.86 -7.02 6.31
CA ALA A 356 -30.47 -6.18 5.18
C ALA A 356 -29.00 -6.40 4.76
N LEU A 357 -28.07 -6.48 5.72
CA LEU A 357 -26.67 -6.77 5.46
C LEU A 357 -26.47 -8.16 4.83
N ARG A 358 -27.22 -9.18 5.28
CA ARG A 358 -27.19 -10.52 4.67
C ARG A 358 -27.82 -10.56 3.27
N GLY A 359 -28.81 -9.70 3.02
CA GLY A 359 -29.50 -9.57 1.75
C GLY A 359 -28.80 -8.65 0.75
N GLN A 360 -27.66 -8.03 1.11
CA GLN A 360 -27.00 -6.99 0.32
C GLN A 360 -27.94 -5.83 -0.06
N THR A 361 -28.84 -5.44 0.85
CA THR A 361 -29.77 -4.32 0.63
C THR A 361 -29.43 -3.14 1.52
N ASP A 362 -29.73 -1.94 1.02
CA ASP A 362 -29.59 -0.71 1.78
C ASP A 362 -30.54 -0.68 2.99
N PHE A 363 -30.14 0.04 4.04
CA PHE A 363 -30.89 0.13 5.29
C PHE A 363 -30.87 1.56 5.86
N HIS A 364 -32.03 2.03 6.34
CA HIS A 364 -32.19 3.39 6.85
C HIS A 364 -32.62 3.38 8.32
N ILE A 365 -31.92 4.14 9.16
CA ILE A 365 -32.15 4.27 10.59
C ILE A 365 -32.44 5.75 10.93
N PRO A 366 -33.71 6.12 11.14
CA PRO A 366 -34.04 7.45 11.63
C PRO A 366 -33.67 7.58 13.12
N CYS A 367 -32.84 8.56 13.47
CA CYS A 367 -32.44 8.84 14.84
C CYS A 367 -33.23 10.02 15.43
N GLY A 368 -33.34 10.04 16.75
CA GLY A 368 -34.04 11.07 17.51
C GLY A 368 -35.20 10.55 18.34
N LYS A 369 -35.93 11.47 18.97
CA LYS A 369 -37.06 11.17 19.85
C LYS A 369 -38.28 10.70 19.05
N ALA A 370 -39.06 9.81 19.66
CA ALA A 370 -40.29 9.28 19.06
C ALA A 370 -41.39 10.35 18.88
N ASP A 371 -41.34 11.43 19.65
CA ASP A 371 -42.31 12.53 19.62
C ASP A 371 -42.11 13.53 18.47
N GLY A 372 -41.01 13.40 17.71
CA GLY A 372 -40.74 14.18 16.50
C GLY A 372 -40.45 15.68 16.72
N ARG A 373 -40.13 16.10 17.95
CA ARG A 373 -39.93 17.52 18.29
C ARG A 373 -38.52 18.07 18.05
N GLU A 374 -37.55 17.20 17.77
CA GLU A 374 -36.13 17.55 17.51
C GLU A 374 -35.73 17.24 16.06
N LEU A 375 -34.70 17.93 15.56
CA LEU A 375 -34.03 17.61 14.30
C LEU A 375 -33.62 16.13 14.32
N ARG A 376 -34.08 15.38 13.31
CA ARG A 376 -33.74 13.96 13.15
C ARG A 376 -32.43 13.85 12.39
N ASP A 377 -31.44 13.24 13.02
CA ASP A 377 -30.29 12.70 12.29
C ASP A 377 -30.72 11.40 11.61
N ASN A 378 -30.27 11.15 10.39
CA ASN A 378 -30.52 9.90 9.69
C ASN A 378 -29.22 9.15 9.48
N ILE A 379 -29.28 7.82 9.57
CA ILE A 379 -28.16 6.96 9.23
C ILE A 379 -28.59 6.06 8.08
N THR A 380 -27.80 6.04 7.00
CA THR A 380 -28.03 5.16 5.86
C THR A 380 -26.82 4.24 5.70
N VAL A 381 -27.08 2.94 5.80
CA VAL A 381 -26.12 1.89 5.40
C VAL A 381 -26.43 1.56 3.95
N ARG A 382 -25.48 1.80 3.03
CA ARG A 382 -25.70 1.61 1.59
C ARG A 382 -24.59 0.80 0.92
N TRP A 383 -25.00 0.00 -0.05
CA TRP A 383 -24.12 -0.80 -0.88
C TRP A 383 -23.74 -0.03 -2.16
N VAL A 384 -22.49 0.41 -2.23
CA VAL A 384 -22.01 1.29 -3.31
C VAL A 384 -21.19 0.52 -4.34
N ASN A 385 -21.28 0.96 -5.61
CA ASN A 385 -20.35 0.55 -6.65
C ASN A 385 -19.11 1.45 -6.51
N TRP A 386 -18.12 1.00 -5.74
CA TRP A 386 -16.90 1.74 -5.50
C TRP A 386 -15.70 0.80 -5.52
N SER A 387 -14.59 1.27 -6.10
CA SER A 387 -13.29 0.61 -6.08
C SER A 387 -12.24 1.61 -5.61
N ALA A 388 -11.27 1.14 -4.83
CA ALA A 388 -10.18 1.99 -4.40
C ALA A 388 -9.34 2.43 -5.62
N PRO A 389 -8.86 3.68 -5.65
CA PRO A 389 -7.88 4.11 -6.63
C PRO A 389 -6.56 3.39 -6.32
N VAL A 390 -6.35 2.23 -6.94
CA VAL A 390 -5.12 1.44 -6.83
C VAL A 390 -4.23 1.69 -8.05
N ASN A 391 -2.92 1.47 -7.89
CA ASN A 391 -1.97 1.47 -9.01
C ASN A 391 -1.99 2.76 -9.85
N ALA A 392 -2.16 3.92 -9.19
CA ALA A 392 -2.11 5.23 -9.83
C ALA A 392 -0.78 5.44 -10.56
N GLY A 393 -0.86 5.87 -11.82
CA GLY A 393 0.31 6.10 -12.67
C GLY A 393 0.99 4.86 -13.25
N VAL A 394 0.53 3.64 -12.91
CA VAL A 394 1.09 2.40 -13.47
C VAL A 394 0.63 2.24 -14.91
N THR A 395 1.54 1.85 -15.80
CA THR A 395 1.26 1.56 -17.21
C THR A 395 1.72 0.17 -17.57
N SER A 396 1.02 -0.46 -18.52
CA SER A 396 1.37 -1.77 -19.05
C SER A 396 2.76 -1.81 -19.66
N GLY A 397 3.51 -2.85 -19.31
CA GLY A 397 4.80 -3.13 -19.95
C GLY A 397 4.67 -3.61 -21.39
N VAL A 398 3.48 -4.06 -21.82
CA VAL A 398 3.22 -4.57 -23.17
C VAL A 398 2.97 -3.43 -24.16
N ASP A 399 2.06 -2.51 -23.83
CA ASP A 399 1.55 -1.50 -24.76
C ASP A 399 1.43 -0.08 -24.17
N GLY A 400 1.89 0.13 -22.93
CA GLY A 400 1.87 1.44 -22.29
C GLY A 400 0.48 1.94 -21.87
N LYS A 401 -0.57 1.12 -21.97
CA LYS A 401 -1.91 1.49 -21.52
C LYS A 401 -1.95 1.66 -20.00
N PRO A 402 -2.75 2.60 -19.46
CA PRO A 402 -2.87 2.79 -18.03
C PRO A 402 -3.47 1.55 -17.35
N LEU A 403 -2.88 1.16 -16.22
CA LEU A 403 -3.36 0.13 -15.29
C LEU A 403 -3.90 0.74 -13.99
N GLU A 404 -4.19 2.05 -14.00
CA GLU A 404 -4.82 2.73 -12.87
C GLU A 404 -6.21 2.16 -12.58
N GLY A 405 -6.48 1.88 -11.31
CA GLY A 405 -7.70 1.21 -10.84
C GLY A 405 -7.76 -0.29 -11.13
N VAL A 406 -6.74 -0.87 -11.76
CA VAL A 406 -6.66 -2.32 -12.02
C VAL A 406 -6.07 -3.01 -10.80
N HIS A 407 -6.77 -4.01 -10.28
CA HIS A 407 -6.29 -4.79 -9.14
C HIS A 407 -5.13 -5.71 -9.54
N SER A 408 -4.19 -5.89 -8.61
CA SER A 408 -3.04 -6.75 -8.80
C SER A 408 -2.83 -7.69 -7.60
N VAL A 409 -2.14 -8.81 -7.85
CA VAL A 409 -1.77 -9.79 -6.84
C VAL A 409 -0.27 -10.06 -6.92
N ARG A 410 0.43 -9.92 -5.80
CA ARG A 410 1.85 -10.25 -5.70
C ARG A 410 2.07 -11.76 -5.76
N MET A 411 3.12 -12.15 -6.47
CA MET A 411 3.48 -13.54 -6.72
C MET A 411 4.61 -14.00 -5.82
N GLN A 412 4.46 -15.22 -5.29
CA GLN A 412 5.57 -15.97 -4.69
C GLN A 412 5.88 -17.16 -5.59
N GLN A 413 7.04 -17.14 -6.22
CA GLN A 413 7.55 -18.26 -7.00
C GLN A 413 8.56 -19.05 -6.17
N ASN A 414 8.28 -20.33 -5.95
CA ASN A 414 9.19 -21.24 -5.26
C ASN A 414 10.28 -21.80 -6.19
N THR A 415 10.02 -21.78 -7.51
CA THR A 415 10.94 -22.28 -8.51
C THR A 415 11.89 -21.17 -8.93
N GLU A 416 13.18 -21.42 -8.81
CA GLU A 416 14.22 -20.52 -9.25
C GLU A 416 14.63 -20.84 -10.69
N PHE A 417 14.75 -19.79 -11.49
CA PHE A 417 15.16 -19.85 -12.89
C PHE A 417 16.42 -19.03 -13.04
N GLU A 418 17.55 -19.69 -13.26
CA GLU A 418 18.87 -19.07 -13.28
C GLU A 418 19.67 -19.54 -14.50
N LEU A 419 20.36 -18.59 -15.15
CA LEU A 419 21.43 -18.87 -16.10
C LEU A 419 22.46 -17.74 -16.08
N ASP A 420 23.75 -18.09 -16.13
CA ASP A 420 24.88 -17.15 -16.17
C ASP A 420 24.88 -16.10 -15.03
N GLY A 421 24.46 -16.51 -13.83
CA GLY A 421 24.38 -15.64 -12.65
C GLY A 421 23.30 -14.56 -12.74
N ARG A 422 22.26 -14.80 -13.56
CA ARG A 422 21.06 -13.97 -13.69
C ARG A 422 19.84 -14.85 -13.42
N THR A 423 18.84 -14.27 -12.77
CA THR A 423 17.57 -14.95 -12.48
C THR A 423 16.39 -14.17 -13.04
N ILE A 424 15.28 -14.86 -13.33
CA ILE A 424 14.00 -14.23 -13.71
C ILE A 424 12.88 -14.64 -12.77
N ARG A 425 12.11 -13.66 -12.30
CA ARG A 425 10.98 -13.90 -11.39
C ARG A 425 9.77 -13.06 -11.77
N CYS A 426 8.59 -13.67 -11.69
CA CYS A 426 7.30 -13.00 -11.73
C CYS A 426 6.98 -12.44 -10.34
N THR A 427 6.75 -11.14 -10.25
CA THR A 427 6.55 -10.44 -8.96
C THR A 427 5.09 -10.05 -8.72
N GLU A 428 4.33 -9.80 -9.78
CA GLU A 428 2.97 -9.29 -9.70
C GLU A 428 2.16 -9.67 -10.94
N VAL A 429 0.83 -9.83 -10.77
CA VAL A 429 -0.12 -10.04 -11.87
C VAL A 429 -1.30 -9.08 -11.72
N PHE A 430 -1.57 -8.30 -12.77
CA PHE A 430 -2.72 -7.40 -12.87
C PHE A 430 -3.92 -8.11 -13.51
N TYR A 431 -5.12 -7.84 -13.02
CA TYR A 431 -6.36 -8.47 -13.47
C TYR A 431 -7.37 -7.45 -13.96
N VAL A 432 -7.67 -7.52 -15.26
CA VAL A 432 -8.77 -6.76 -15.86
C VAL A 432 -9.91 -7.73 -16.14
N LEU A 433 -10.93 -7.72 -15.29
CA LEU A 433 -12.14 -8.52 -15.50
C LEU A 433 -12.98 -7.88 -16.61
N LYS A 434 -13.36 -8.67 -17.61
CA LYS A 434 -14.24 -8.18 -18.71
C LYS A 434 -15.71 -8.16 -18.29
N THR A 435 -16.05 -8.79 -17.17
CA THR A 435 -17.39 -8.82 -16.59
C THR A 435 -17.48 -7.82 -15.42
N PRO A 436 -18.28 -6.75 -15.51
CA PRO A 436 -18.29 -5.67 -14.52
C PRO A 436 -18.89 -6.05 -13.15
N ASP A 437 -19.71 -7.11 -13.08
CA ASP A 437 -20.42 -7.49 -11.84
C ASP A 437 -19.64 -8.49 -10.96
N MET A 438 -18.44 -8.92 -11.37
CA MET A 438 -17.64 -9.92 -10.66
C MET A 438 -16.52 -9.28 -9.85
N SER A 439 -16.33 -9.72 -8.61
CA SER A 439 -15.16 -9.33 -7.81
C SER A 439 -13.95 -10.20 -8.15
N LEU A 440 -12.75 -9.61 -8.10
CA LEU A 440 -11.50 -10.37 -8.27
C LEU A 440 -11.37 -11.49 -7.23
N SER A 441 -11.79 -11.24 -5.98
CA SER A 441 -11.78 -12.21 -4.90
C SER A 441 -12.60 -13.47 -5.19
N ALA A 442 -13.68 -13.37 -5.99
CA ALA A 442 -14.49 -14.52 -6.39
C ALA A 442 -13.82 -15.38 -7.50
N VAL A 443 -12.94 -14.76 -8.29
CA VAL A 443 -12.34 -15.37 -9.49
C VAL A 443 -10.94 -15.90 -9.24
N LEU A 444 -10.16 -15.27 -8.35
CA LEU A 444 -8.78 -15.65 -8.04
C LEU A 444 -8.58 -17.14 -7.71
N PRO A 445 -9.41 -17.80 -6.87
CA PRO A 445 -9.19 -19.20 -6.50
C PRO A 445 -9.17 -20.14 -7.71
N SER A 446 -10.04 -19.91 -8.70
CA SER A 446 -10.16 -20.75 -9.89
C SER A 446 -9.04 -20.51 -10.92
N CYS A 447 -8.36 -19.36 -10.85
CA CYS A 447 -7.32 -18.97 -11.81
C CYS A 447 -5.90 -19.20 -11.29
N SER A 448 -5.75 -19.43 -9.99
CA SER A 448 -4.45 -19.49 -9.30
C SER A 448 -3.46 -20.52 -9.87
N VAL A 449 -3.95 -21.70 -10.29
CA VAL A 449 -3.11 -22.75 -10.89
C VAL A 449 -2.64 -22.33 -12.28
N PHE A 450 -3.57 -21.83 -13.12
CA PHE A 450 -3.26 -21.35 -14.47
C PHE A 450 -2.26 -20.20 -14.44
N GLN A 451 -2.50 -19.22 -13.56
CA GLN A 451 -1.59 -18.11 -13.32
C GLN A 451 -0.17 -18.59 -12.97
N ARG A 452 -0.05 -19.55 -12.05
CA ARG A 452 1.25 -20.10 -11.65
C ARG A 452 1.94 -20.83 -12.79
N GLU A 453 1.24 -21.68 -13.53
CA GLU A 453 1.79 -22.41 -14.67
C GLU A 453 2.26 -21.46 -15.78
N MET A 454 1.49 -20.41 -16.10
CA MET A 454 1.89 -19.39 -17.08
C MET A 454 3.16 -18.65 -16.65
N ALA A 455 3.26 -18.26 -15.37
CA ALA A 455 4.44 -17.59 -14.85
C ALA A 455 5.69 -18.50 -14.91
N VAL A 456 5.56 -19.76 -14.53
CA VAL A 456 6.65 -20.77 -14.56
C VAL A 456 7.09 -21.05 -16.00
N ALA A 457 6.15 -21.25 -16.92
CA ALA A 457 6.45 -21.50 -18.33
C ALA A 457 7.17 -20.30 -18.98
N SER A 458 6.74 -19.08 -18.67
CA SER A 458 7.38 -17.84 -19.15
C SER A 458 8.81 -17.70 -18.64
N CYS A 459 9.04 -17.91 -17.33
CA CYS A 459 10.37 -17.87 -16.76
C CYS A 459 11.29 -18.92 -17.42
N SER A 460 10.81 -20.16 -17.56
CA SER A 460 11.54 -21.24 -18.22
C SER A 460 11.96 -20.88 -19.65
N ALA A 461 11.02 -20.38 -20.46
CA ALA A 461 11.26 -20.01 -21.86
C ALA A 461 12.28 -18.87 -22.02
N LEU A 462 12.28 -17.90 -21.11
CA LEU A 462 13.17 -16.73 -21.19
C LEU A 462 14.53 -16.94 -20.52
N THR A 463 14.69 -17.99 -19.70
CA THR A 463 15.94 -18.30 -18.98
C THR A 463 17.17 -18.39 -19.90
N PRO A 464 17.11 -19.03 -21.08
CA PRO A 464 18.25 -19.05 -22.02
C PRO A 464 18.68 -17.69 -22.56
N HIS A 465 17.89 -16.63 -22.33
CA HIS A 465 18.05 -15.33 -22.96
C HIS A 465 18.32 -14.18 -21.98
N LEU A 466 18.43 -14.46 -20.68
CA LEU A 466 18.54 -13.42 -19.65
C LEU A 466 19.76 -12.51 -19.85
N SER A 467 20.90 -13.08 -20.26
CA SER A 467 22.13 -12.34 -20.54
C SER A 467 21.96 -11.35 -21.70
N VAL A 468 21.33 -11.79 -22.80
CA VAL A 468 21.08 -10.97 -23.98
C VAL A 468 20.03 -9.89 -23.72
N LEU A 469 18.94 -10.23 -23.01
CA LEU A 469 17.89 -9.29 -22.64
C LEU A 469 18.46 -8.15 -21.80
N SER A 470 19.19 -8.48 -20.73
CA SER A 470 19.77 -7.44 -19.88
C SER A 470 20.89 -6.66 -20.55
N ALA A 471 21.71 -7.27 -21.42
CA ALA A 471 22.68 -6.54 -22.24
C ALA A 471 22.01 -5.55 -23.22
N SER A 472 20.72 -5.76 -23.53
CA SER A 472 19.91 -4.85 -24.34
C SER A 472 19.15 -3.82 -23.50
N GLY A 473 19.45 -3.70 -22.21
CA GLY A 473 18.75 -2.79 -21.28
C GLY A 473 17.37 -3.28 -20.82
N ILE A 474 17.00 -4.53 -21.13
CA ILE A 474 15.70 -5.10 -20.75
C ILE A 474 15.87 -5.92 -19.46
N ASN A 475 15.30 -5.43 -18.37
CA ASN A 475 15.24 -6.14 -17.09
C ASN A 475 13.83 -6.22 -16.48
N SER A 476 12.85 -5.54 -17.07
CA SER A 476 11.44 -5.70 -16.75
C SER A 476 10.71 -6.19 -18.00
N LEU A 477 9.89 -7.23 -17.85
CA LEU A 477 9.13 -7.86 -18.92
C LEU A 477 7.67 -7.97 -18.49
N ALA A 478 6.75 -7.78 -19.42
CA ALA A 478 5.34 -8.00 -19.21
C ALA A 478 4.82 -9.07 -20.17
N LEU A 479 3.94 -9.95 -19.68
CA LEU A 479 3.15 -10.88 -20.50
C LEU A 479 1.68 -10.62 -20.20
N ARG A 480 0.89 -10.23 -21.21
CA ARG A 480 -0.56 -10.15 -21.08
C ARG A 480 -1.19 -11.37 -21.72
N VAL A 481 -1.98 -12.11 -20.94
CA VAL A 481 -2.79 -13.26 -21.38
C VAL A 481 -4.25 -12.86 -21.33
N SER A 482 -4.91 -12.89 -22.48
CA SER A 482 -6.31 -12.49 -22.64
C SER A 482 -7.15 -13.74 -22.85
N THR A 483 -8.07 -14.01 -21.91
CA THR A 483 -9.00 -15.13 -21.99
C THR A 483 -10.39 -14.64 -22.42
N GLN A 484 -11.00 -15.40 -23.32
CA GLN A 484 -12.38 -15.29 -23.77
C GLN A 484 -12.96 -16.70 -23.89
N THR A 485 -14.28 -16.83 -24.03
CA THR A 485 -14.99 -18.13 -24.01
C THR A 485 -14.40 -19.17 -24.96
N ASP A 486 -13.97 -18.73 -26.16
CA ASP A 486 -13.47 -19.63 -27.22
C ASP A 486 -12.03 -19.30 -27.68
N MET A 487 -11.37 -18.35 -27.04
CA MET A 487 -10.06 -17.87 -27.49
C MET A 487 -9.16 -17.47 -26.31
N VAL A 488 -7.90 -17.88 -26.40
CA VAL A 488 -6.82 -17.39 -25.55
C VAL A 488 -5.76 -16.80 -26.45
N GLU A 489 -5.40 -15.56 -26.20
CA GLU A 489 -4.30 -14.87 -26.89
C GLU A 489 -3.32 -14.34 -25.84
N TYR A 490 -2.07 -14.12 -26.27
CA TYR A 490 -1.09 -13.50 -25.38
C TYR A 490 -0.14 -12.58 -26.15
N GLN A 491 0.38 -11.59 -25.44
CA GLN A 491 1.35 -10.60 -25.94
C GLN A 491 2.44 -10.40 -24.89
N ALA A 492 3.67 -10.20 -25.32
CA ALA A 492 4.78 -9.89 -24.42
C ALA A 492 5.49 -8.60 -24.82
N GLY A 493 5.94 -7.82 -23.84
CA GLY A 493 6.62 -6.56 -24.05
C GLY A 493 7.50 -6.12 -22.89
N SER A 494 8.15 -4.98 -23.07
CA SER A 494 8.94 -4.27 -22.06
C SER A 494 8.85 -2.77 -22.31
N GLY A 495 8.60 -1.98 -21.27
CA GLY A 495 8.53 -0.52 -21.38
C GLY A 495 7.49 0.00 -22.38
N GLY A 496 6.38 -0.72 -22.57
CA GLY A 496 5.32 -0.38 -23.51
C GLY A 496 5.64 -0.72 -24.98
N ARG A 497 6.67 -1.53 -25.22
CA ARG A 497 7.06 -2.01 -26.56
C ARG A 497 7.04 -3.53 -26.60
N LEU A 498 6.55 -4.09 -27.70
CA LEU A 498 6.52 -5.55 -27.89
C LEU A 498 7.93 -6.15 -27.93
N LEU A 499 8.05 -7.37 -27.41
CA LEU A 499 9.30 -8.12 -27.50
C LEU A 499 9.60 -8.54 -28.95
N PRO A 500 10.89 -8.64 -29.32
CA PRO A 500 11.29 -9.21 -30.60
C PRO A 500 10.68 -10.60 -30.86
N GLN A 501 10.27 -10.85 -32.11
CA GLN A 501 9.58 -12.09 -32.53
C GLN A 501 10.31 -13.39 -32.12
N ARG A 502 11.64 -13.37 -32.06
CA ARG A 502 12.42 -14.54 -31.62
C ARG A 502 12.00 -15.03 -30.23
N TYR A 503 11.72 -14.12 -29.30
CA TYR A 503 11.30 -14.47 -27.94
C TYR A 503 9.84 -14.92 -27.89
N MET A 504 9.00 -14.40 -28.79
CA MET A 504 7.63 -14.88 -28.94
C MET A 504 7.60 -16.35 -29.38
N ASN A 505 8.50 -16.77 -30.29
CA ASN A 505 8.57 -18.17 -30.72
C ASN A 505 8.99 -19.13 -29.58
N GLU A 506 9.87 -18.67 -28.69
CA GLU A 506 10.25 -19.42 -27.48
C GLU A 506 9.09 -19.51 -26.48
N LEU A 507 8.38 -18.40 -26.30
CA LEU A 507 7.16 -18.35 -25.48
C LEU A 507 6.06 -19.24 -26.08
N ASP A 508 5.88 -19.29 -27.39
CA ASP A 508 4.89 -20.16 -28.05
C ASP A 508 5.11 -21.63 -27.65
N SER A 509 6.36 -22.07 -27.72
CA SER A 509 6.75 -23.45 -27.41
C SER A 509 6.46 -23.83 -25.94
N ALA A 510 6.45 -22.85 -25.03
CA ALA A 510 6.23 -23.08 -23.60
C ALA A 510 4.79 -22.79 -23.13
N LEU A 511 4.13 -21.76 -23.68
CA LEU A 511 2.83 -21.27 -23.23
C LEU A 511 1.66 -22.01 -23.89
N ILE A 512 1.75 -22.37 -25.17
CA ILE A 512 0.69 -23.09 -25.89
C ILE A 512 0.34 -24.42 -25.18
N PRO A 513 1.31 -25.23 -24.71
CA PRO A 513 1.01 -26.43 -23.93
C PRO A 513 0.24 -26.13 -22.64
N VAL A 514 0.54 -25.03 -21.94
CA VAL A 514 -0.19 -24.65 -20.71
C VAL A 514 -1.63 -24.24 -21.06
N ILE A 515 -1.82 -23.51 -22.15
CA ILE A 515 -3.13 -23.03 -22.60
C ILE A 515 -4.04 -24.19 -23.06
N HIS A 516 -3.51 -25.19 -23.76
CA HIS A 516 -4.32 -26.26 -24.38
C HIS A 516 -4.21 -27.65 -23.72
N GLY A 517 -3.16 -27.90 -22.93
CA GLY A 517 -2.84 -29.23 -22.40
C GLY A 517 -2.28 -29.25 -20.99
N GLY A 518 -2.30 -28.11 -20.28
CA GLY A 518 -1.85 -27.99 -18.90
C GLY A 518 -2.75 -28.73 -17.91
N SER A 519 -2.25 -28.93 -16.68
CA SER A 519 -3.09 -29.45 -15.59
C SER A 519 -4.11 -28.41 -15.11
N ALA A 520 -3.83 -27.12 -15.37
CA ALA A 520 -4.72 -26.01 -15.11
C ALA A 520 -5.74 -25.81 -16.23
N SER A 521 -7.02 -25.67 -15.85
CA SER A 521 -8.05 -25.20 -16.79
C SER A 521 -7.90 -23.70 -17.02
N VAL A 522 -7.98 -23.27 -18.28
CA VAL A 522 -8.11 -21.85 -18.63
C VAL A 522 -9.28 -21.23 -17.86
N PRO A 523 -9.10 -20.03 -17.27
CA PRO A 523 -10.18 -19.32 -16.61
C PRO A 523 -11.43 -19.20 -17.49
N GLN A 524 -12.56 -19.69 -16.98
CA GLN A 524 -13.85 -19.61 -17.67
C GLN A 524 -14.40 -18.18 -17.71
N THR A 525 -13.95 -17.33 -16.78
CA THR A 525 -14.29 -15.91 -16.76
C THR A 525 -13.39 -15.18 -17.74
N ALA A 526 -13.98 -14.38 -18.63
CA ALA A 526 -13.22 -13.56 -19.58
C ALA A 526 -12.46 -12.46 -18.83
N MET A 527 -11.14 -12.43 -18.99
CA MET A 527 -10.28 -11.45 -18.32
C MET A 527 -8.97 -11.24 -19.09
N ASP A 528 -8.25 -10.19 -18.73
CA ASP A 528 -6.83 -10.02 -19.08
C ASP A 528 -5.99 -10.16 -17.81
N MET A 529 -4.96 -11.01 -17.88
CA MET A 529 -3.96 -11.20 -16.83
C MET A 529 -2.63 -10.69 -17.34
N GLU A 530 -2.11 -9.61 -16.76
CA GLU A 530 -0.81 -9.06 -17.11
C GLU A 530 0.23 -9.36 -16.03
N PHE A 531 1.18 -10.24 -16.36
CA PHE A 531 2.26 -10.70 -15.50
C PHE A 531 3.46 -9.78 -15.63
N LEU A 532 4.05 -9.38 -14.51
CA LEU A 532 5.24 -8.56 -14.46
C LEU A 532 6.45 -9.37 -13.97
N PHE A 533 7.47 -9.47 -14.81
CA PHE A 533 8.70 -10.20 -14.54
C PHE A 533 9.89 -9.25 -14.43
N TYR A 534 10.83 -9.60 -13.56
CA TYR A 534 12.11 -8.91 -13.42
C TYR A 534 13.27 -9.87 -13.62
N ILE A 535 14.30 -9.39 -14.32
CA ILE A 535 15.61 -10.03 -14.42
C ILE A 535 16.49 -9.42 -13.33
N THR A 536 17.10 -10.28 -12.51
CA THR A 536 17.92 -9.89 -11.37
C THR A 536 19.25 -10.64 -11.38
N HIS A 537 20.22 -10.22 -10.58
CA HIS A 537 21.48 -10.93 -10.44
C HIS A 537 21.41 -11.99 -9.35
N THR A 538 22.08 -13.12 -9.53
CA THR A 538 22.28 -14.07 -8.42
C THR A 538 23.17 -13.39 -7.37
N ILE A 539 22.68 -13.28 -6.14
CA ILE A 539 23.39 -12.71 -4.99
C ILE A 539 24.14 -13.81 -4.26
#